data_AF-A0A3N2MH22-F1
#
_entry.id   AF-A0A3N2MH22-F1
#
_cell.length_a   1.000
_cell.length_b   1.000
_cell.length_c   1.000
_cell.angle_alpha   90.00
_cell.angle_beta   90.00
_cell.angle_gamma   90.00
#
_symmetry.space_group_name_H-M   'P 1'
#
loop_
_entity.id
_entity.type
_entity.pdbx_description
1 polymer ?
#
loop_
_entity_poly.entity_id
_entity_poly.type
_entity_poly.pdbx_seq_one_letter_code
_entity_poly.pdbx_strand_id
1 'polypeptide(L)'
;MTVACSQEVVNESLSEKSESDEEELIVKYNGKTYTTQVVYEGDSVIYLNQEYADIYENEIKTATDLAIYLHKDESGRDIVEYYNSEEDLQESVNISIIENMPVENISTTLTRGSNTLYEIPIDGKILGEALMFDDKGYSDRRVKLKVTEKLYQFIPHLKAFANFNDKTSSIKVYNYMSPNGKYNGDRWAPTGGVPGNDYILGKDLRTCLLGYQNINYKGDVLYCVSNESGDPNPHEDYDLKKIGWNDKISSVEFKIIREDEISEYYPPHD
;
A
#
# COMPACT_ATOMS: atom_id res chain seq x y z
N MET A 1 -51.31 -17.28 50.59
CA MET A 1 -51.17 -15.90 50.08
C MET A 1 -49.74 -15.50 50.40
N THR A 2 -48.84 -15.77 49.46
CA THR A 2 -47.38 -15.72 49.66
C THR A 2 -46.85 -14.69 48.68
N VAL A 3 -46.37 -13.57 49.22
CA VAL A 3 -45.69 -12.51 48.47
C VAL A 3 -44.22 -12.92 48.36
N ALA A 4 -43.73 -13.11 47.14
CA ALA A 4 -42.32 -13.28 46.84
C ALA A 4 -41.81 -11.98 46.23
N CYS A 5 -40.89 -11.30 46.93
CA CYS A 5 -40.14 -10.17 46.41
C CYS A 5 -39.03 -10.69 45.51
N SER A 6 -39.10 -10.41 44.21
CA SER A 6 -37.95 -10.57 43.31
C SER A 6 -37.03 -9.37 43.46
N GLN A 7 -35.82 -9.58 43.98
CA GLN A 7 -34.73 -8.63 43.88
C GLN A 7 -34.23 -8.63 42.43
N GLU A 8 -34.34 -7.49 41.76
CA GLU A 8 -33.65 -7.22 40.50
C GLU A 8 -32.16 -7.07 40.79
N VAL A 9 -31.36 -8.01 40.29
CA VAL A 9 -29.91 -7.86 40.22
C VAL A 9 -29.62 -6.94 39.05
N VAL A 10 -29.35 -5.67 39.34
CA VAL A 10 -28.76 -4.72 38.38
C VAL A 10 -27.33 -5.20 38.15
N ASN A 11 -27.14 -5.94 37.06
CA ASN A 11 -25.82 -6.35 36.62
C ASN A 11 -25.21 -5.15 35.88
N GLU A 12 -24.50 -4.29 36.60
CA GLU A 12 -23.58 -3.32 36.01
C GLU A 12 -22.49 -4.13 35.28
N SER A 13 -22.71 -4.39 34.00
CA SER A 13 -21.66 -4.85 33.12
C SER A 13 -20.65 -3.72 32.98
N LEU A 14 -19.64 -3.72 33.85
CA LEU A 14 -18.35 -3.13 33.59
C LEU A 14 -17.95 -3.54 32.17
N SER A 15 -18.03 -2.59 31.24
CA SER A 15 -17.43 -2.75 29.93
C SER A 15 -15.94 -2.94 30.19
N GLU A 16 -15.44 -4.15 30.00
CA GLU A 16 -14.03 -4.38 29.76
C GLU A 16 -13.64 -3.41 28.65
N LYS A 17 -12.85 -2.38 29.00
CA LYS A 17 -12.09 -1.63 28.02
C LYS A 17 -11.26 -2.68 27.30
N SER A 18 -11.65 -2.98 26.06
CA SER A 18 -10.79 -3.70 25.13
C SER A 18 -9.41 -3.05 25.21
N GLU A 19 -8.37 -3.86 25.40
CA GLU A 19 -6.99 -3.42 25.21
C GLU A 19 -6.97 -2.58 23.92
N SER A 20 -6.69 -1.28 24.05
CA SER A 20 -6.45 -0.47 22.87
C SER A 20 -5.19 -1.02 22.25
N ASP A 21 -5.31 -1.60 21.06
CA ASP A 21 -4.17 -2.02 20.25
C ASP A 21 -3.32 -0.79 19.92
N GLU A 22 -2.42 -0.43 20.84
CA GLU A 22 -1.44 0.63 20.66
C GLU A 22 -0.39 0.12 19.68
N GLU A 23 -0.46 0.59 18.43
CA GLU A 23 0.55 0.28 17.42
C GLU A 23 1.54 1.43 17.27
N GLU A 24 2.83 1.09 17.26
CA GLU A 24 3.90 2.04 16.92
C GLU A 24 3.90 2.30 15.41
N LEU A 25 3.92 3.58 15.04
CA LEU A 25 4.07 4.06 13.67
C LEU A 25 5.29 4.98 13.60
N ILE A 26 6.17 4.69 12.64
CA ILE A 26 7.29 5.57 12.30
C ILE A 26 6.85 6.43 11.13
N VAL A 27 6.99 7.74 11.30
CA VAL A 27 6.58 8.72 10.29
C VAL A 27 7.78 9.54 9.85
N LYS A 28 7.96 9.72 8.53
CA LYS A 28 8.90 10.70 7.99
C LYS A 28 8.16 11.80 7.22
N TYR A 29 8.49 13.05 7.52
CA TYR A 29 7.92 14.20 6.82
C TYR A 29 8.90 15.38 6.87
N ASN A 30 9.12 16.03 5.72
CA ASN A 30 10.02 17.19 5.60
C ASN A 30 11.39 16.99 6.25
N GLY A 31 12.01 15.81 6.04
CA GLY A 31 13.34 15.47 6.56
C GLY A 31 13.40 15.19 8.07
N LYS A 32 12.26 15.13 8.76
CA LYS A 32 12.16 14.75 10.17
C LYS A 32 11.51 13.38 10.32
N THR A 33 11.93 12.65 11.34
CA THR A 33 11.36 11.36 11.73
C THR A 33 10.65 11.49 13.07
N TYR A 34 9.43 10.98 13.13
CA TYR A 34 8.59 10.93 14.31
C TYR A 34 8.28 9.47 14.64
N THR A 35 8.24 9.15 15.93
CA THR A 35 7.68 7.89 16.40
C THR A 35 6.43 8.23 17.21
N THR A 36 5.31 7.60 16.87
CA THR A 36 4.03 7.80 17.56
C THR A 36 3.36 6.47 17.80
N GLN A 37 2.55 6.38 18.85
CA GLN A 37 1.53 5.35 18.96
C GLN A 37 0.25 5.85 18.31
N VAL A 38 -0.50 4.92 17.72
CA VAL A 38 -1.81 5.16 17.11
C VAL A 38 -2.89 4.58 18.01
N VAL A 39 -3.91 5.38 18.33
CA VAL A 39 -5.11 4.92 19.05
C VAL A 39 -6.37 5.32 18.30
N TYR A 40 -7.44 4.53 18.47
CA TYR A 40 -8.72 4.77 17.83
C TYR A 40 -9.74 5.31 18.84
N GLU A 41 -10.40 6.42 18.49
CA GLU A 41 -11.58 6.92 19.20
C GLU A 41 -12.77 6.92 18.22
N GLY A 42 -13.53 5.82 18.24
CA GLY A 42 -14.56 5.54 17.25
C GLY A 42 -13.96 5.41 15.85
N ASP A 43 -14.43 6.23 14.91
CA ASP A 43 -13.89 6.30 13.55
C ASP A 43 -12.73 7.32 13.44
N SER A 44 -12.19 7.86 14.53
CA SER A 44 -11.06 8.81 14.47
C SER A 44 -9.76 8.12 14.85
N VAL A 45 -8.69 8.52 14.16
CA VAL A 45 -7.31 8.14 14.50
C VAL A 45 -6.71 9.26 15.32
N ILE A 46 -6.10 8.91 16.45
CA ILE A 46 -5.39 9.83 17.33
C ILE A 46 -3.94 9.41 17.40
N TYR A 47 -3.05 10.36 17.16
CA TYR A 47 -1.61 10.18 17.27
C TYR A 47 -1.14 10.70 18.64
N LEU A 48 -0.50 9.83 19.44
CA LEU A 48 -0.08 10.19 20.79
C LEU A 48 1.15 11.11 20.85
N ASN A 49 1.93 11.18 19.77
CA ASN A 49 2.98 12.19 19.64
C ASN A 49 2.36 13.53 19.24
N GLN A 50 2.29 14.48 20.18
CA GLN A 50 1.64 15.78 19.95
C GLN A 50 2.30 16.60 18.83
N GLU A 51 3.62 16.57 18.71
CA GLU A 51 4.32 17.31 17.63
C GLU A 51 3.89 16.77 16.26
N TYR A 52 3.86 15.44 16.10
CA TYR A 52 3.36 14.84 14.88
C TYR A 52 1.86 15.05 14.69
N ALA A 53 1.05 14.97 15.75
CA ALA A 53 -0.40 15.19 15.66
C ALA A 53 -0.73 16.60 15.13
N ASP A 54 0.00 17.61 15.60
CA ASP A 54 -0.14 19.00 15.14
C ASP A 54 0.27 19.14 13.66
N ILE A 55 1.37 18.50 13.24
CA ILE A 55 1.81 18.48 11.84
C ILE A 55 0.79 17.77 10.95
N TYR A 56 0.26 16.65 11.43
CA TYR A 56 -0.72 15.89 10.67
C TYR A 56 -1.98 16.70 10.40
N GLU A 57 -2.56 17.31 11.44
CA GLU A 57 -3.81 18.08 11.30
C GLU A 57 -3.64 19.36 10.49
N ASN A 58 -2.50 20.05 10.61
CA ASN A 58 -2.30 21.35 9.99
C ASN A 58 -1.63 21.29 8.61
N GLU A 59 -0.83 20.27 8.32
CA GLU A 59 -0.03 20.17 7.10
C GLU A 59 -0.45 18.95 6.27
N ILE A 60 -0.25 17.73 6.78
CA ILE A 60 -0.41 16.50 5.98
C ILE A 60 -1.86 16.28 5.54
N LYS A 61 -2.82 16.37 6.47
CA LYS A 61 -4.24 16.10 6.22
C LYS A 61 -4.90 17.09 5.27
N THR A 62 -4.35 18.30 5.16
CA THR A 62 -4.90 19.38 4.31
C THR A 62 -4.13 19.58 3.01
N ALA A 63 -3.01 18.87 2.85
CA ALA A 63 -2.23 18.89 1.62
C ALA A 63 -3.04 18.33 0.44
N THR A 64 -2.63 18.72 -0.76
CA THR A 64 -3.17 18.21 -2.02
C THR A 64 -2.02 17.70 -2.86
N ASP A 65 -2.26 16.63 -3.61
CA ASP A 65 -1.25 15.98 -4.47
C ASP A 65 -0.10 15.37 -3.65
N LEU A 66 -0.44 14.91 -2.43
CA LEU A 66 0.49 14.26 -1.51
C LEU A 66 0.88 12.88 -2.03
N ALA A 67 2.16 12.55 -2.00
CA ALA A 67 2.65 11.20 -2.26
C ALA A 67 3.05 10.53 -0.95
N ILE A 68 2.51 9.34 -0.71
CA ILE A 68 2.69 8.60 0.55
C ILE A 68 3.44 7.31 0.25
N TYR A 69 4.62 7.16 0.84
CA TYR A 69 5.44 5.97 0.75
C TYR A 69 5.22 5.08 1.96
N LEU A 70 4.72 3.86 1.74
CA LEU A 70 4.46 2.89 2.79
C LEU A 70 5.30 1.65 2.58
N HIS A 71 6.16 1.36 3.55
CA HIS A 71 7.09 0.26 3.52
C HIS A 71 7.42 -0.23 4.93
N LYS A 72 8.22 -1.30 5.02
CA LYS A 72 8.73 -1.82 6.29
C LYS A 72 10.21 -1.50 6.46
N ASP A 73 10.64 -1.33 7.72
CA ASP A 73 12.05 -1.32 8.07
C ASP A 73 12.64 -2.74 8.16
N GLU A 74 13.95 -2.86 8.39
CA GLU A 74 14.64 -4.16 8.54
C GLU A 74 14.09 -5.00 9.71
N SER A 75 13.42 -4.37 10.68
CA SER A 75 12.78 -5.02 11.82
C SER A 75 11.30 -5.35 11.57
N GLY A 76 10.78 -5.07 10.37
CA GLY A 76 9.39 -5.33 9.97
C GLY A 76 8.38 -4.29 10.45
N ARG A 77 8.81 -3.16 11.00
CA ARG A 77 7.93 -2.08 11.49
C ARG A 77 7.46 -1.21 10.33
N ASP A 78 6.22 -0.74 10.42
CA ASP A 78 5.64 0.13 9.41
C ASP A 78 6.27 1.53 9.46
N ILE A 79 6.78 1.96 8.31
CA ILE A 79 7.22 3.33 8.06
C ILE A 79 6.26 3.94 7.05
N VAL A 80 5.70 5.09 7.39
CA VAL A 80 5.02 5.97 6.45
C VAL A 80 5.87 7.22 6.21
N GLU A 81 6.11 7.55 4.95
CA GLU A 81 6.78 8.78 4.56
C GLU A 81 5.85 9.62 3.69
N TYR A 82 5.74 10.91 3.99
CA TYR A 82 4.89 11.82 3.24
C TYR A 82 5.75 12.81 2.44
N TYR A 83 5.38 13.01 1.18
CA TYR A 83 6.06 13.86 0.22
C TYR A 83 5.05 14.80 -0.43
N ASN A 84 5.48 16.03 -0.73
CA ASN A 84 4.60 17.06 -1.29
C ASN A 84 4.29 16.85 -2.78
N SER A 85 4.94 15.89 -3.43
CA SER A 85 4.66 15.47 -4.80
C SER A 85 5.17 14.05 -5.05
N GLU A 86 4.66 13.41 -6.10
CA GLU A 86 5.15 12.11 -6.57
C GLU A 86 6.61 12.16 -7.04
N GLU A 87 7.01 13.28 -7.66
CA GLU A 87 8.40 13.53 -8.10
C GLU A 87 9.35 13.59 -6.89
N ASP A 88 9.00 14.36 -5.85
CA ASP A 88 9.81 14.45 -4.62
C ASP A 88 9.98 13.07 -3.96
N LEU A 89 8.93 12.24 -3.95
CA LEU A 89 9.00 10.87 -3.45
C LEU A 89 10.01 10.07 -4.28
N GLN A 90 9.81 9.98 -5.60
CA GLN A 90 10.64 9.16 -6.47
C GLN A 90 12.12 9.55 -6.40
N GLU A 91 12.43 10.85 -6.34
CA GLU A 91 13.80 11.34 -6.15
C GLU A 91 14.36 11.01 -4.76
N SER A 92 13.58 11.22 -3.69
CA SER A 92 14.05 11.06 -2.31
C SER A 92 14.28 9.61 -1.91
N VAL A 93 13.41 8.70 -2.35
CA VAL A 93 13.54 7.26 -2.09
C VAL A 93 14.24 6.50 -3.22
N ASN A 94 14.73 7.23 -4.24
CA ASN A 94 15.48 6.69 -5.38
C ASN A 94 14.75 5.53 -6.08
N ILE A 95 13.45 5.72 -6.29
CA ILE A 95 12.58 4.76 -6.96
C ILE A 95 12.50 5.14 -8.44
N SER A 96 12.82 4.18 -9.31
CA SER A 96 12.56 4.30 -10.74
C SER A 96 11.52 3.29 -11.22
N ILE A 97 10.56 3.77 -12.02
CA ILE A 97 9.55 2.94 -12.67
C ILE A 97 10.15 2.33 -13.93
N ILE A 98 9.89 1.05 -14.19
CA ILE A 98 10.31 0.43 -15.46
C ILE A 98 9.29 0.79 -16.56
N GLU A 99 9.55 1.86 -17.30
CA GLU A 99 8.57 2.52 -18.19
C GLU A 99 8.15 1.73 -19.45
N ASN A 100 8.93 0.74 -19.88
CA ASN A 100 8.75 0.09 -21.18
C ASN A 100 7.90 -1.19 -21.17
N MET A 101 7.23 -1.51 -20.05
CA MET A 101 6.31 -2.64 -20.02
C MET A 101 4.96 -2.26 -20.65
N PRO A 102 4.39 -3.10 -21.53
CA PRO A 102 3.02 -2.95 -21.98
C PRO A 102 2.04 -2.78 -20.82
N VAL A 103 0.96 -2.03 -21.05
CA VAL A 103 -0.09 -1.75 -20.05
C VAL A 103 -1.43 -2.27 -20.53
N GLU A 104 -2.11 -3.03 -19.66
CA GLU A 104 -3.52 -3.38 -19.81
C GLU A 104 -4.37 -2.39 -19.02
N ASN A 105 -5.08 -1.51 -19.74
CA ASN A 105 -6.03 -0.58 -19.14
C ASN A 105 -7.41 -1.23 -19.00
N ILE A 106 -7.77 -1.57 -17.77
CA ILE A 106 -8.96 -2.34 -17.47
C ILE A 106 -10.12 -1.38 -17.21
N SER A 107 -10.92 -1.15 -18.25
CA SER A 107 -12.10 -0.25 -18.19
C SER A 107 -13.43 -1.01 -18.18
N THR A 108 -13.43 -2.34 -18.05
CA THR A 108 -14.65 -3.15 -18.18
C THR A 108 -15.58 -2.96 -16.99
N THR A 109 -16.81 -2.55 -17.27
CA THR A 109 -17.90 -2.54 -16.29
C THR A 109 -18.38 -3.97 -16.02
N LEU A 110 -18.07 -4.50 -14.83
CA LEU A 110 -18.63 -5.78 -14.41
C LEU A 110 -19.99 -5.53 -13.75
N THR A 111 -21.06 -5.91 -14.44
CA THR A 111 -22.43 -5.86 -13.91
C THR A 111 -22.66 -6.94 -12.85
N ARG A 112 -22.28 -6.65 -11.59
CA ARG A 112 -22.92 -7.07 -10.31
C ARG A 112 -21.91 -7.38 -9.21
N GLY A 113 -22.15 -6.79 -8.03
CA GLY A 113 -21.44 -7.02 -6.78
C GLY A 113 -21.67 -8.43 -6.23
N SER A 114 -20.77 -9.33 -6.59
CA SER A 114 -20.49 -10.55 -5.86
C SER A 114 -19.33 -10.30 -4.89
N ASN A 115 -19.36 -10.92 -3.70
CA ASN A 115 -18.23 -10.99 -2.75
C ASN A 115 -17.09 -11.91 -3.25
N THR A 116 -17.16 -12.37 -4.50
CA THR A 116 -16.09 -13.14 -5.13
C THR A 116 -14.88 -12.26 -5.41
N LEU A 117 -13.71 -12.85 -5.23
CA LEU A 117 -12.45 -12.30 -5.72
C LEU A 117 -12.58 -11.97 -7.21
N TYR A 118 -12.38 -10.70 -7.57
CA TYR A 118 -12.23 -10.32 -8.96
C TYR A 118 -10.76 -10.48 -9.36
N GLU A 119 -10.52 -11.45 -10.22
CA GLU A 119 -9.20 -11.73 -10.78
C GLU A 119 -9.23 -11.38 -12.27
N ILE A 120 -8.31 -10.52 -12.69
CA ILE A 120 -8.15 -10.18 -14.09
C ILE A 120 -7.21 -11.22 -14.73
N PRO A 121 -7.67 -11.98 -15.75
CA PRO A 121 -6.77 -12.86 -16.50
C PRO A 121 -5.64 -12.05 -17.11
N ILE A 122 -4.41 -12.55 -16.98
CA ILE A 122 -3.22 -11.90 -17.55
C ILE A 122 -2.30 -12.98 -18.13
N ASP A 123 -1.68 -12.68 -19.27
CA ASP A 123 -0.70 -13.56 -19.90
C ASP A 123 0.71 -13.37 -19.30
N GLY A 124 1.50 -14.43 -19.31
CA GLY A 124 2.88 -14.45 -18.83
C GLY A 124 3.06 -14.97 -17.40
N LYS A 125 4.32 -15.14 -17.01
CA LYS A 125 4.68 -15.52 -15.64
C LYS A 125 4.36 -14.36 -14.69
N ILE A 126 3.58 -14.65 -13.64
CA ILE A 126 3.26 -13.70 -12.57
C ILE A 126 4.52 -13.39 -11.78
N LEU A 127 4.84 -12.09 -11.67
CA LEU A 127 5.96 -11.55 -10.89
C LEU A 127 5.50 -10.91 -9.58
N GLY A 128 4.21 -10.60 -9.45
CA GLY A 128 3.61 -10.23 -8.18
C GLY A 128 2.09 -10.11 -8.26
N GLU A 129 1.48 -9.95 -7.10
CA GLU A 129 0.05 -9.74 -6.93
C GLU A 129 -0.20 -8.60 -5.95
N ALA A 130 -1.25 -7.83 -6.19
CA ALA A 130 -1.76 -6.87 -5.21
C ALA A 130 -3.22 -7.22 -4.89
N LEU A 131 -3.55 -7.25 -3.60
CA LEU A 131 -4.90 -7.47 -3.09
C LEU A 131 -5.36 -6.21 -2.38
N MET A 132 -6.53 -5.71 -2.77
CA MET A 132 -7.19 -4.57 -2.12
C MET A 132 -8.51 -5.04 -1.52
N PHE A 133 -8.87 -4.50 -0.36
CA PHE A 133 -10.07 -4.88 0.39
C PHE A 133 -10.86 -3.66 0.83
N ASP A 134 -12.19 -3.76 0.75
CA ASP A 134 -13.13 -2.70 1.18
C ASP A 134 -12.99 -2.37 2.67
N ASP A 135 -12.73 -3.39 3.49
CA ASP A 135 -12.69 -3.29 4.96
C ASP A 135 -11.31 -3.66 5.54
N LYS A 136 -11.09 -3.24 6.79
CA LYS A 136 -9.88 -3.55 7.57
C LYS A 136 -9.72 -5.06 7.76
N GLY A 137 -8.49 -5.49 8.04
CA GLY A 137 -8.20 -6.91 8.31
C GLY A 137 -8.46 -7.83 7.11
N TYR A 138 -8.34 -7.29 5.89
CA TYR A 138 -8.41 -8.05 4.64
C TYR A 138 -9.77 -8.71 4.39
N SER A 139 -10.86 -7.97 4.64
CA SER A 139 -12.22 -8.50 4.64
C SER A 139 -13.15 -7.81 3.63
N ASP A 140 -14.35 -8.38 3.49
CA ASP A 140 -15.40 -8.03 2.52
C ASP A 140 -14.99 -8.17 1.03
N ARG A 141 -15.32 -7.19 0.20
CA ARG A 141 -15.07 -7.21 -1.24
C ARG A 141 -13.58 -6.99 -1.49
N ARG A 142 -13.08 -7.65 -2.54
CA ARG A 142 -11.65 -7.60 -2.88
C ARG A 142 -11.37 -7.62 -4.36
N VAL A 143 -10.35 -6.88 -4.76
CA VAL A 143 -9.81 -6.83 -6.12
C VAL A 143 -8.38 -7.39 -6.10
N LYS A 144 -8.05 -8.22 -7.09
CA LYS A 144 -6.68 -8.69 -7.32
C LYS A 144 -6.15 -8.14 -8.63
N LEU A 145 -5.04 -7.41 -8.52
CA LEU A 145 -4.19 -7.05 -9.66
C LEU A 145 -2.98 -7.96 -9.71
N LYS A 146 -2.45 -8.15 -10.92
CA LYS A 146 -1.26 -8.95 -11.18
C LYS A 146 -0.31 -8.15 -12.05
N VAL A 147 0.98 -8.30 -11.77
CA VAL A 147 2.03 -7.90 -12.69
C VAL A 147 2.71 -9.15 -13.19
N THR A 148 2.87 -9.23 -14.51
CA THR A 148 3.63 -10.33 -15.13
C THR A 148 4.91 -9.78 -15.71
N GLU A 149 5.74 -10.68 -16.22
CA GLU A 149 6.87 -10.27 -17.04
C GLU A 149 6.41 -9.51 -18.29
N LYS A 150 5.18 -9.65 -18.78
CA LYS A 150 4.78 -9.03 -20.06
C LYS A 150 4.00 -7.74 -19.92
N LEU A 151 3.37 -7.50 -18.78
CA LEU A 151 2.26 -6.55 -18.70
C LEU A 151 2.04 -6.02 -17.29
N TYR A 152 1.80 -4.71 -17.21
CA TYR A 152 1.22 -4.04 -16.06
C TYR A 152 -0.30 -3.97 -16.15
N GLN A 153 -0.97 -4.00 -14.99
CA GLN A 153 -2.42 -3.84 -14.91
C GLN A 153 -2.78 -2.52 -14.27
N PHE A 154 -3.48 -1.67 -15.01
CA PHE A 154 -3.99 -0.40 -14.52
C PHE A 154 -5.52 -0.38 -14.56
N ILE A 155 -6.13 0.22 -13.53
CA ILE A 155 -7.57 0.42 -13.45
C ILE A 155 -7.83 1.92 -13.30
N PRO A 156 -8.28 2.63 -14.35
CA PRO A 156 -8.47 4.09 -14.30
C PRO A 156 -9.72 4.49 -13.51
N HIS A 157 -10.64 3.57 -13.26
CA HIS A 157 -11.88 3.84 -12.51
C HIS A 157 -12.31 2.60 -11.72
N LEU A 158 -11.87 2.53 -10.47
CA LEU A 158 -12.04 1.36 -9.61
C LEU A 158 -13.52 1.07 -9.35
N LYS A 159 -14.37 2.07 -9.12
CA LYS A 159 -15.82 1.86 -8.98
C LYS A 159 -16.51 1.29 -10.21
N ALA A 160 -16.10 1.70 -11.41
CA ALA A 160 -16.63 1.11 -12.64
C ALA A 160 -16.20 -0.36 -12.76
N PHE A 161 -15.04 -0.70 -12.21
CA PHE A 161 -14.53 -2.05 -12.15
C PHE A 161 -15.15 -2.83 -10.97
N ALA A 162 -15.81 -3.96 -11.24
CA ALA A 162 -16.37 -4.84 -10.19
C ALA A 162 -17.37 -4.22 -9.19
N ASN A 163 -17.81 -2.97 -9.37
CA ASN A 163 -18.57 -2.22 -8.36
C ASN A 163 -17.85 -2.23 -7.00
N PHE A 164 -16.51 -2.28 -7.02
CA PHE A 164 -15.69 -2.08 -5.84
C PHE A 164 -16.02 -0.68 -5.32
N ASN A 165 -16.42 -0.55 -4.07
CA ASN A 165 -16.69 0.80 -3.57
C ASN A 165 -15.36 1.53 -3.65
N ASP A 166 -15.32 2.84 -3.90
CA ASP A 166 -14.03 3.57 -3.85
C ASP A 166 -13.39 3.53 -2.45
N LYS A 167 -13.92 2.71 -1.52
CA LYS A 167 -13.41 2.40 -0.21
C LYS A 167 -12.35 1.27 -0.31
N THR A 168 -11.11 1.55 0.03
CA THR A 168 -10.06 0.56 0.31
C THR A 168 -9.53 0.84 1.70
N SER A 169 -9.65 -0.13 2.62
CA SER A 169 -9.16 0.02 3.99
C SER A 169 -7.99 -0.91 4.33
N SER A 170 -7.71 -1.93 3.49
CA SER A 170 -6.52 -2.77 3.66
C SER A 170 -5.96 -3.29 2.35
N ILE A 171 -4.64 -3.51 2.32
CA ILE A 171 -3.86 -3.88 1.13
C ILE A 171 -2.86 -4.98 1.47
N LYS A 172 -2.62 -5.89 0.50
CA LYS A 172 -1.45 -6.78 0.49
C LYS A 172 -0.73 -6.68 -0.84
N VAL A 173 0.60 -6.59 -0.81
CA VAL A 173 1.42 -6.56 -2.03
C VAL A 173 2.48 -7.66 -1.98
N TYR A 174 2.47 -8.53 -2.99
CA TYR A 174 3.33 -9.69 -3.10
C TYR A 174 4.40 -9.50 -4.17
N ASN A 175 5.61 -9.98 -3.86
CA ASN A 175 6.72 -10.08 -4.79
C ASN A 175 7.10 -11.55 -5.00
N TYR A 176 6.98 -12.03 -6.24
CA TYR A 176 7.35 -13.40 -6.62
C TYR A 176 8.62 -13.45 -7.46
N MET A 177 9.33 -12.33 -7.59
CA MET A 177 10.61 -12.29 -8.29
C MET A 177 11.66 -13.07 -7.50
N SER A 178 12.53 -13.77 -8.23
CA SER A 178 13.65 -14.47 -7.61
C SER A 178 14.77 -13.45 -7.36
N PRO A 179 15.41 -13.42 -6.17
CA PRO A 179 16.50 -12.49 -5.89
C PRO A 179 17.63 -12.56 -6.95
N ASN A 180 17.91 -13.78 -7.44
CA ASN A 180 18.94 -14.04 -8.46
C ASN A 180 18.36 -14.14 -9.88
N GLY A 181 17.06 -13.87 -10.05
CA GLY A 181 16.42 -13.78 -11.35
C GLY A 181 16.99 -12.61 -12.14
N LYS A 182 17.13 -12.77 -13.45
CA LYS A 182 17.61 -11.72 -14.36
C LYS A 182 16.43 -11.18 -15.15
N TYR A 183 16.20 -9.88 -15.04
CA TYR A 183 15.09 -9.17 -15.64
C TYR A 183 15.62 -8.08 -16.57
N ASN A 184 14.93 -7.84 -17.68
CA ASN A 184 15.30 -6.78 -18.61
C ASN A 184 14.05 -5.93 -18.87
N GLY A 185 14.12 -4.65 -18.50
CA GLY A 185 12.99 -3.73 -18.52
C GLY A 185 12.34 -3.53 -19.89
N ASP A 186 13.09 -3.78 -20.97
CA ASP A 186 12.64 -3.61 -22.36
C ASP A 186 12.20 -4.94 -23.00
N ARG A 187 12.65 -6.07 -22.45
CA ARG A 187 12.38 -7.45 -22.92
C ARG A 187 12.41 -8.42 -21.76
N TRP A 188 11.34 -8.42 -20.99
CA TRP A 188 11.10 -9.36 -19.92
C TRP A 188 10.88 -10.78 -20.48
N ALA A 189 11.96 -11.51 -20.70
CA ALA A 189 11.91 -12.86 -21.24
C ALA A 189 11.93 -13.90 -20.09
N PRO A 190 10.92 -14.79 -19.97
CA PRO A 190 10.95 -15.90 -19.01
C PRO A 190 12.01 -16.96 -19.34
N THR A 191 12.48 -17.02 -20.58
CA THR A 191 13.26 -18.16 -21.07
C THR A 191 14.20 -17.75 -22.20
N GLY A 192 15.49 -17.68 -21.89
CA GLY A 192 16.56 -17.72 -22.90
C GLY A 192 17.28 -16.41 -23.12
N GLY A 193 18.40 -16.24 -22.39
CA GLY A 193 19.50 -15.36 -22.74
C GLY A 193 19.14 -13.92 -23.07
N VAL A 194 18.95 -13.08 -22.03
CA VAL A 194 19.19 -11.64 -22.20
C VAL A 194 20.63 -11.50 -22.72
N PRO A 195 20.88 -10.92 -23.91
CA PRO A 195 22.23 -10.76 -24.42
C PRO A 195 23.00 -9.78 -23.52
N GLY A 196 24.13 -10.20 -22.97
CA GLY A 196 25.06 -9.29 -22.28
C GLY A 196 24.67 -8.87 -20.86
N ASN A 197 25.45 -7.93 -20.32
CA ASN A 197 25.39 -7.42 -18.94
C ASN A 197 24.16 -6.51 -18.67
N ASP A 198 23.21 -6.41 -19.60
CA ASP A 198 22.07 -5.48 -19.53
C ASP A 198 20.86 -6.17 -18.88
N TYR A 199 21.02 -6.56 -17.62
CA TYR A 199 19.94 -7.10 -16.79
C TYR A 199 19.94 -6.48 -15.40
N ILE A 200 18.75 -6.41 -14.79
CA ILE A 200 18.53 -6.02 -13.40
C ILE A 200 18.27 -7.31 -12.62
N LEU A 201 18.87 -7.45 -11.44
CA LEU A 201 18.62 -8.61 -10.58
C LEU A 201 17.31 -8.41 -9.84
N GLY A 202 16.58 -9.51 -9.60
CA GLY A 202 15.33 -9.42 -8.85
C GLY A 202 15.48 -8.84 -7.45
N LYS A 203 16.65 -9.01 -6.81
CA LYS A 203 16.94 -8.38 -5.51
C LYS A 203 16.84 -6.84 -5.54
N ASP A 204 17.04 -6.22 -6.70
CA ASP A 204 16.99 -4.76 -6.89
C ASP A 204 15.59 -4.28 -7.34
N LEU A 205 14.63 -5.20 -7.45
CA LEU A 205 13.28 -4.95 -7.93
C LEU A 205 12.23 -5.20 -6.85
N ARG A 206 11.15 -4.42 -6.90
CA ARG A 206 9.95 -4.60 -6.07
C ARG A 206 8.71 -4.50 -6.94
N THR A 207 7.61 -5.10 -6.49
CA THR A 207 6.30 -4.79 -7.05
C THR A 207 5.69 -3.65 -6.24
N CYS A 208 5.01 -2.73 -6.91
CA CYS A 208 4.45 -1.55 -6.29
C CYS A 208 3.02 -1.32 -6.78
N LEU A 209 2.09 -1.29 -5.83
CA LEU A 209 0.72 -0.83 -6.07
C LEU A 209 0.68 0.67 -5.80
N LEU A 210 0.33 1.45 -6.81
CA LEU A 210 0.04 2.88 -6.71
C LEU A 210 -1.47 3.04 -6.60
N GLY A 211 -1.95 3.54 -5.47
CA GLY A 211 -3.35 3.83 -5.20
C GLY A 211 -3.62 5.32 -5.26
N TYR A 212 -4.47 5.77 -6.18
CA TYR A 212 -4.78 7.19 -6.36
C TYR A 212 -6.13 7.53 -5.77
N GLN A 213 -6.19 8.67 -5.08
CA GLN A 213 -7.41 9.17 -4.44
C GLN A 213 -8.53 9.47 -5.45
N ASN A 214 -8.19 9.82 -6.69
CA ASN A 214 -9.16 10.13 -7.75
C ASN A 214 -9.00 9.20 -8.96
N ILE A 215 -10.01 9.21 -9.83
CA ILE A 215 -10.00 8.45 -11.09
C ILE A 215 -8.93 8.98 -12.06
N ASN A 216 -8.50 8.11 -12.98
CA ASN A 216 -7.50 8.40 -14.02
C ASN A 216 -6.16 8.89 -13.44
N TYR A 217 -5.72 8.30 -12.33
CA TYR A 217 -4.39 8.45 -11.75
C TYR A 217 -4.11 9.90 -11.32
N LYS A 218 -4.98 10.43 -10.43
CA LYS A 218 -4.95 11.85 -10.01
C LYS A 218 -5.12 12.03 -8.50
N GLY A 219 -4.66 13.18 -8.01
CA GLY A 219 -4.70 13.58 -6.61
C GLY A 219 -3.63 12.84 -5.81
N ASP A 220 -3.85 12.73 -4.51
CA ASP A 220 -2.93 12.03 -3.62
C ASP A 220 -2.71 10.59 -4.09
N VAL A 221 -1.48 10.10 -3.92
CA VAL A 221 -1.04 8.78 -4.35
C VAL A 221 -0.38 8.02 -3.20
N LEU A 222 -0.80 6.78 -2.99
CA LEU A 222 -0.23 5.85 -2.03
C LEU A 222 0.63 4.82 -2.76
N TYR A 223 1.91 4.75 -2.40
CA TYR A 223 2.85 3.73 -2.83
C TYR A 223 2.88 2.61 -1.79
N CYS A 224 2.26 1.49 -2.10
CA CYS A 224 2.42 0.25 -1.33
C CYS A 224 3.48 -0.62 -2.02
N VAL A 225 4.68 -0.68 -1.46
CA VAL A 225 5.81 -1.45 -2.00
C VAL A 225 5.90 -2.80 -1.33
N SER A 226 6.02 -3.86 -2.13
CA SER A 226 6.21 -5.22 -1.63
C SER A 226 7.52 -5.36 -0.83
N ASN A 227 7.61 -6.37 0.02
CA ASN A 227 8.89 -6.81 0.59
C ASN A 227 9.91 -7.23 -0.50
N GLU A 228 11.15 -7.44 -0.06
CA GLU A 228 12.24 -7.84 -0.94
C GLU A 228 11.96 -9.13 -1.71
N SER A 229 12.54 -9.23 -2.90
CA SER A 229 12.47 -10.47 -3.69
C SER A 229 13.04 -11.64 -2.88
N GLY A 230 12.27 -12.72 -2.79
CA GLY A 230 12.61 -13.90 -2.00
C GLY A 230 11.97 -13.94 -0.61
N ASP A 231 11.37 -12.85 -0.12
CA ASP A 231 10.50 -12.90 1.04
C ASP A 231 9.19 -13.62 0.67
N PRO A 232 8.83 -14.73 1.35
CA PRO A 232 7.56 -15.40 1.08
C PRO A 232 6.33 -14.61 1.56
N ASN A 233 6.53 -13.60 2.41
CA ASN A 233 5.45 -12.82 3.00
C ASN A 233 5.16 -11.57 2.17
N PRO A 234 3.87 -11.19 2.03
CA PRO A 234 3.52 -9.90 1.45
C PRO A 234 3.89 -8.74 2.38
N HIS A 235 4.01 -7.55 1.78
CA HIS A 235 3.77 -6.32 2.53
C HIS A 235 2.28 -6.26 2.88
N GLU A 236 1.97 -5.94 4.13
CA GLU A 236 0.64 -6.09 4.71
C GLU A 236 0.22 -4.82 5.46
N ASP A 237 -0.81 -4.15 4.94
CA ASP A 237 -1.42 -2.97 5.56
C ASP A 237 -2.86 -3.28 5.92
N TYR A 238 -3.08 -3.67 7.18
CA TYR A 238 -4.40 -4.13 7.63
C TYR A 238 -5.40 -2.98 7.89
N ASP A 239 -4.91 -1.74 8.01
CA ASP A 239 -5.70 -0.53 8.26
C ASP A 239 -5.01 0.72 7.69
N LEU A 240 -5.39 1.14 6.50
CA LEU A 240 -4.84 2.34 5.85
C LEU A 240 -5.17 3.65 6.58
N LYS A 241 -6.18 3.65 7.45
CA LYS A 241 -6.54 4.85 8.19
C LYS A 241 -5.45 5.27 9.18
N LYS A 242 -4.68 4.30 9.70
CA LYS A 242 -3.59 4.54 10.67
C LYS A 242 -2.49 5.44 10.09
N ILE A 243 -2.25 5.34 8.78
CA ILE A 243 -1.27 6.14 8.04
C ILE A 243 -1.88 7.42 7.45
N GLY A 244 -3.06 7.84 7.92
CA GLY A 244 -3.70 9.05 7.45
C GLY A 244 -4.31 8.97 6.05
N TRP A 245 -4.30 7.80 5.41
CA TRP A 245 -5.01 7.61 4.15
C TRP A 245 -6.50 7.50 4.45
N ASN A 246 -7.27 8.50 4.02
CA ASN A 246 -8.73 8.41 4.01
C ASN A 246 -9.10 7.25 3.07
N ASP A 247 -10.06 6.41 3.44
CA ASP A 247 -10.36 5.12 2.78
C ASP A 247 -10.64 5.20 1.25
N LYS A 248 -10.48 6.34 0.59
CA LYS A 248 -10.76 6.55 -0.82
C LYS A 248 -9.58 6.17 -1.73
N ILE A 249 -9.73 5.11 -2.52
CA ILE A 249 -8.92 4.83 -3.72
C ILE A 249 -9.85 4.67 -4.93
N SER A 250 -9.63 5.46 -5.98
CA SER A 250 -10.52 5.51 -7.15
C SER A 250 -9.85 5.08 -8.45
N SER A 251 -8.53 5.01 -8.50
CA SER A 251 -7.79 4.37 -9.59
C SER A 251 -6.48 3.78 -9.10
N VAL A 252 -5.95 2.78 -9.81
CA VAL A 252 -4.76 2.06 -9.39
C VAL A 252 -3.86 1.68 -10.55
N GLU A 253 -2.57 1.62 -10.28
CA GLU A 253 -1.57 1.05 -11.17
C GLU A 253 -0.76 0.01 -10.41
N PHE A 254 -0.53 -1.16 -11.01
CA PHE A 254 0.37 -2.15 -10.43
C PHE A 254 1.58 -2.37 -11.33
N LYS A 255 2.75 -1.96 -10.83
CA LYS A 255 4.00 -1.84 -11.59
C LYS A 255 5.14 -2.62 -10.93
N ILE A 256 6.25 -2.73 -11.65
CA ILE A 256 7.55 -3.08 -11.07
C ILE A 256 8.38 -1.81 -10.99
N ILE A 257 8.99 -1.61 -9.83
CA ILE A 257 9.90 -0.52 -9.56
C ILE A 257 11.29 -1.09 -9.26
N ARG A 258 12.29 -0.24 -9.43
CA ARG A 258 13.65 -0.46 -8.98
C ARG A 258 13.92 0.46 -7.79
N GLU A 259 14.37 -0.13 -6.69
CA GLU A 259 14.94 0.62 -5.57
C GLU A 259 16.44 0.68 -5.85
N ASP A 260 16.92 1.85 -6.26
CA ASP A 260 18.36 2.03 -6.47
C ASP A 260 19.03 2.34 -5.13
N GLU A 261 20.14 1.66 -4.82
CA GLU A 261 20.99 2.11 -3.71
C GLU A 261 21.39 3.57 -3.99
N ILE A 262 21.10 4.47 -3.06
CA ILE A 262 21.70 5.81 -3.05
C ILE A 262 23.21 5.54 -3.09
N SER A 263 23.89 5.93 -4.18
CA SER A 263 25.34 5.93 -4.17
C SER A 263 25.75 6.76 -2.96
N GLU A 264 26.40 6.14 -1.95
CA GLU A 264 26.85 6.84 -0.76
C GLU A 264 27.46 8.17 -1.20
N TYR A 265 26.83 9.28 -0.81
CA TYR A 265 27.40 10.58 -1.05
C TYR A 265 28.72 10.62 -0.27
N TYR A 266 29.83 10.39 -0.97
CA TYR A 266 31.15 10.68 -0.45
C TYR A 266 31.29 12.20 -0.49
N PRO A 267 31.22 12.92 0.66
CA PRO A 267 31.53 14.34 0.64
C PRO A 267 32.96 14.49 0.08
N PRO A 268 33.22 15.54 -0.72
CA PRO A 268 34.56 15.79 -1.22
C PRO A 268 35.51 15.88 -0.02
N HIS A 269 36.52 15.01 -0.02
CA HIS A 269 37.62 15.13 0.91
C HIS A 269 38.36 16.44 0.61
N ASP A 270 38.45 17.32 1.61
CA ASP A 270 39.30 18.51 1.62
C ASP A 270 40.77 18.17 1.33
#